data_AF-D7I7B4-F1
#
_entry.id   AF-D7I7B4-F1
#
_cell.length_a   1.000
_cell.length_b   1.000
_cell.length_c   1.000
_cell.angle_alpha   90.00
_cell.angle_beta   90.00
_cell.angle_gamma   90.00
#
_symmetry.space_group_name_H-M   'P 1'
#
loop_
_entity.id
_entity.type
_entity.pdbx_description
1 polymer ?
#
loop_
_entity_poly.entity_id
_entity_poly.type
_entity_poly.pdbx_seq_one_letter_code
_entity_poly.pdbx_strand_id
1 'polypeptide(L)'
;MRVDRENPNKYFDESDASYEARRIWYAFKDVVLYKDRFFVKHQLLDILSKYVSENIVEVHSGQIFFRSRIIDDSCINDHMVYKCFSAPDGERLDISYHNKSNSFKGLTKEASFVPPKNVKVSDGRANPKYIKYLYVSESPITTLFEVRPFIFDAVNIAQIRVNSPLNIANIAVGLDLSENKNATVEMYVMRMIQSAFSKPTNNSDDYIPSQIIAEYLKNLGYDGIRYNSSLHFGGVNLTIFNHEKCEAISSQDFRIEDIKLTARAAFGCADNQGDLAYIKDNEPLYLDYEKLISIKSNIRSK
;
A
#
# COMPACT_ATOMS: atom_id res chain seq x y z
N MET A 1 3.17 18.68 -0.26
CA MET A 1 2.82 18.39 1.15
C MET A 1 1.30 18.49 1.27
N ARG A 2 0.57 17.37 1.16
CA ARG A 2 -0.88 17.37 1.38
C ARG A 2 -1.11 17.16 2.87
N VAL A 3 -1.43 18.23 3.58
CA VAL A 3 -1.98 18.15 4.93
C VAL A 3 -3.47 17.90 4.74
N ASP A 4 -3.90 16.64 4.83
CA ASP A 4 -5.32 16.32 4.94
C ASP A 4 -5.80 16.82 6.32
N ARG A 5 -6.13 18.11 6.42
CA ARG A 5 -7.10 18.56 7.42
C ARG A 5 -8.48 18.19 6.87
N GLU A 6 -8.83 16.91 6.92
CA GLU A 6 -10.23 16.51 6.77
C GLU A 6 -11.00 17.22 7.90
N ASN A 7 -11.72 18.28 7.53
CA ASN A 7 -12.53 19.04 8.47
C ASN A 7 -13.67 18.12 8.94
N PRO A 8 -13.73 17.73 10.23
CA PRO A 8 -14.77 16.81 10.73
C PRO A 8 -16.19 17.35 10.51
N ASN A 9 -16.34 18.66 10.29
CA ASN A 9 -17.62 19.36 10.11
C ASN A 9 -18.02 19.59 8.63
N LYS A 10 -17.39 18.91 7.66
CA LYS A 10 -17.62 19.20 6.23
C LYS A 10 -18.96 18.66 5.67
N TYR A 11 -19.68 17.82 6.40
CA TYR A 11 -20.97 17.26 5.98
C TYR A 11 -22.01 17.43 7.08
N PHE A 12 -23.16 18.04 6.71
CA PHE A 12 -24.11 18.69 7.60
C PHE A 12 -25.26 17.81 8.11
N ASP A 13 -25.31 16.53 7.74
CA ASP A 13 -26.36 15.64 8.22
C ASP A 13 -25.84 14.71 9.32
N GLU A 14 -26.22 15.01 10.56
CA GLU A 14 -25.89 14.24 11.76
C GLU A 14 -26.58 12.85 11.77
N SER A 15 -27.46 12.54 10.80
CA SER A 15 -28.13 11.25 10.65
C SER A 15 -27.50 10.29 9.62
N ASP A 16 -26.41 10.70 8.96
CA ASP A 16 -25.71 9.90 7.94
C ASP A 16 -24.78 8.85 8.58
N ALA A 17 -24.83 7.60 8.13
CA ALA A 17 -23.91 6.52 8.53
C ALA A 17 -22.43 6.92 8.38
N SER A 18 -22.12 7.79 7.41
CA SER A 18 -20.79 8.37 7.21
C SER A 18 -20.35 9.25 8.39
N TYR A 19 -21.28 10.01 8.99
CA TYR A 19 -21.01 10.88 10.14
C TYR A 19 -20.69 10.05 11.38
N GLU A 20 -21.49 9.04 11.70
CA GLU A 20 -21.23 8.16 12.83
C GLU A 20 -19.90 7.39 12.66
N ALA A 21 -19.59 6.90 11.46
CA ALA A 21 -18.30 6.29 11.19
C ALA A 21 -17.11 7.24 11.43
N ARG A 22 -17.24 8.52 11.06
CA ARG A 22 -16.23 9.55 11.38
C ARG A 22 -16.06 9.68 12.89
N ARG A 23 -17.14 9.76 13.65
CA ARG A 23 -17.09 9.85 15.11
C ARG A 23 -16.36 8.65 15.72
N ILE A 24 -16.66 7.43 15.25
CA ILE A 24 -15.97 6.20 15.66
C ILE A 24 -14.47 6.30 15.37
N TRP A 25 -14.09 6.68 14.15
CA TRP A 25 -12.68 6.80 13.75
C TRP A 25 -11.91 7.83 14.57
N TYR A 26 -12.46 9.03 14.76
CA TYR A 26 -11.80 10.08 15.53
C TYR A 26 -11.74 9.78 17.02
N ALA A 27 -12.75 9.12 17.59
CA ALA A 27 -12.70 8.62 18.96
C ALA A 27 -11.61 7.55 19.13
N PHE A 28 -11.45 6.65 18.16
CA PHE A 28 -10.34 5.69 18.15
C PHE A 28 -8.99 6.39 18.12
N LYS A 29 -8.81 7.36 17.20
CA LYS A 29 -7.59 8.16 17.11
C LYS A 29 -7.26 8.87 18.42
N ASP A 30 -8.24 9.49 19.06
CA ASP A 30 -8.06 10.16 20.36
C ASP A 30 -7.57 9.18 21.44
N VAL A 31 -8.17 8.00 21.53
CA VAL A 31 -7.76 6.96 22.49
C VAL A 31 -6.31 6.53 22.24
N VAL A 32 -5.95 6.18 21.00
CA VAL A 32 -4.61 5.66 20.70
C VAL A 32 -3.53 6.73 20.75
N LEU A 33 -3.87 7.99 20.50
CA LEU A 33 -2.89 9.08 20.56
C LEU A 33 -2.66 9.55 22.00
N TYR A 34 -3.71 9.65 22.81
CA TYR A 34 -3.67 10.41 24.06
C TYR A 34 -4.07 9.63 25.33
N LYS A 35 -4.54 8.37 25.22
CA LYS A 35 -5.07 7.62 26.38
C LYS A 35 -4.39 6.27 26.61
N ASP A 36 -4.51 5.31 25.68
CA ASP A 36 -3.97 3.95 25.83
C ASP A 36 -3.51 3.43 24.46
N ARG A 37 -2.35 2.78 24.42
CA ARG A 37 -1.73 2.19 23.22
C ARG A 37 -1.47 0.70 23.32
N PHE A 38 -1.66 0.09 24.49
CA PHE A 38 -1.27 -1.30 24.71
C PHE A 38 -2.48 -2.23 24.83
N PHE A 39 -3.54 -1.79 25.50
CA PHE A 39 -4.73 -2.60 25.77
C PHE A 39 -6.01 -1.93 25.26
N VAL A 40 -5.92 -1.36 24.06
CA VAL A 40 -7.00 -0.59 23.45
C VAL A 40 -8.24 -1.45 23.26
N LYS A 41 -9.33 -1.06 23.94
CA LYS A 41 -10.67 -1.59 23.70
C LYS A 41 -11.51 -0.49 23.08
N HIS A 42 -11.98 -0.72 21.86
CA HIS A 42 -12.73 0.29 21.12
C HIS A 42 -13.63 -0.38 20.08
N GLN A 43 -14.85 0.14 19.92
CA GLN A 43 -15.86 -0.39 18.97
C GLN A 43 -15.34 -0.54 17.53
N LEU A 44 -14.36 0.29 17.13
CA LEU A 44 -13.70 0.17 15.82
C LEU A 44 -13.00 -1.19 15.66
N LEU A 45 -12.33 -1.67 16.71
CA LEU A 45 -11.63 -2.95 16.69
C LEU A 45 -12.62 -4.11 16.68
N ASP A 46 -13.78 -3.96 17.33
CA ASP A 46 -14.85 -4.96 17.30
C ASP A 46 -15.45 -5.09 15.89
N ILE A 47 -15.72 -3.95 15.22
CA ILE A 47 -16.16 -3.91 13.82
C ILE A 47 -15.13 -4.58 12.92
N LEU A 48 -13.85 -4.21 13.10
CA LEU A 48 -12.76 -4.80 12.33
C LEU A 48 -12.68 -6.31 12.55
N SER A 49 -12.70 -6.78 13.80
CA SER A 49 -12.59 -8.20 14.14
C SER A 49 -13.71 -9.02 13.52
N LYS A 50 -14.95 -8.51 13.57
CA LYS A 50 -16.08 -9.15 12.90
C LYS A 50 -15.85 -9.22 11.39
N TYR A 51 -15.48 -8.10 10.78
CA TYR A 51 -15.26 -8.01 9.34
C TYR A 51 -14.18 -8.99 8.86
N VAL A 52 -13.01 -9.00 9.50
CA VAL A 52 -11.88 -9.87 9.08
C VAL A 52 -12.11 -11.34 9.40
N SER A 53 -12.98 -11.67 10.36
CA SER A 53 -13.39 -13.07 10.60
C SER A 53 -14.17 -13.67 9.44
N GLU A 54 -14.88 -12.82 8.69
CA GLU A 54 -15.64 -13.19 7.49
C GLU A 54 -14.83 -12.97 6.19
N ASN A 55 -13.70 -12.27 6.27
CA ASN A 55 -12.87 -11.85 5.14
C ASN A 55 -11.41 -12.28 5.34
N ILE A 56 -11.19 -13.59 5.24
CA ILE A 56 -9.88 -14.20 5.34
C ILE A 56 -9.36 -14.58 3.96
N VAL A 57 -8.08 -14.32 3.70
CA VAL A 57 -7.37 -14.87 2.55
C VAL A 57 -6.35 -15.88 3.05
N GLU A 58 -6.54 -17.14 2.69
CA GLU A 58 -5.52 -18.17 2.87
C GLU A 58 -4.49 -18.07 1.75
N VAL A 59 -3.23 -17.87 2.13
CA VAL A 59 -2.11 -17.87 1.19
C VAL A 59 -1.40 -19.21 1.32
N HIS A 60 -1.40 -19.99 0.26
CA HIS A 60 -0.84 -21.33 0.28
C HIS A 60 0.69 -21.33 0.11
N SER A 61 1.32 -22.43 0.54
CA SER A 61 2.75 -22.64 0.31
C SER A 61 3.06 -22.67 -1.19
N GLY A 62 4.17 -22.05 -1.57
CA GLY A 62 4.60 -21.87 -2.96
C GLY A 62 4.12 -20.57 -3.61
N GLN A 63 3.14 -19.86 -3.03
CA GLN A 63 2.67 -18.58 -3.59
C GLN A 63 3.78 -17.52 -3.58
N ILE A 64 3.84 -16.71 -4.66
CA ILE A 64 4.87 -15.70 -4.88
C ILE A 64 4.28 -14.29 -4.76
N PHE A 65 4.99 -13.43 -4.02
CA PHE A 65 4.78 -11.99 -3.97
C PHE A 65 6.04 -11.24 -4.39
N PHE A 66 5.93 -9.94 -4.56
CA PHE A 66 7.00 -9.10 -5.08
C PHE A 66 7.39 -8.01 -4.09
N ARG A 67 8.69 -7.73 -4.00
CA ARG A 67 9.22 -6.62 -3.21
C ARG A 67 10.27 -5.87 -4.00
N SER A 68 10.08 -4.57 -4.16
CA SER A 68 11.02 -3.70 -4.86
C SER A 68 11.87 -2.85 -3.93
N ARG A 69 13.03 -2.42 -4.43
CA ARG A 69 13.90 -1.44 -3.80
C ARG A 69 14.60 -0.58 -4.86
N ILE A 70 14.66 0.72 -4.65
CA ILE A 70 15.54 1.59 -5.45
C ILE A 70 17.00 1.27 -5.08
N ILE A 71 17.82 1.10 -6.10
CA ILE A 71 19.26 0.90 -6.01
C ILE A 71 19.94 2.22 -6.37
N ASP A 72 20.91 2.62 -5.56
CA ASP A 72 21.83 3.69 -5.88
C ASP A 72 23.01 3.10 -6.68
N ASP A 73 23.10 3.40 -7.97
CA ASP A 73 24.17 2.91 -8.84
C ASP A 73 25.56 3.44 -8.46
N SER A 74 25.65 4.49 -7.63
CA SER A 74 26.95 4.97 -7.17
C SER A 74 27.65 4.01 -6.19
N CYS A 75 26.96 2.94 -5.78
CA CYS A 75 27.36 2.02 -4.72
C CYS A 75 27.91 0.69 -5.21
N ILE A 76 28.19 0.56 -6.51
CA ILE A 76 28.49 -0.71 -7.19
C ILE A 76 29.65 -1.51 -6.53
N ASN A 77 30.47 -0.89 -5.67
CA ASN A 77 31.57 -1.55 -4.95
C ASN A 77 31.30 -1.89 -3.47
N ASP A 78 30.20 -1.41 -2.85
CA ASP A 78 29.92 -1.63 -1.44
C ASP A 78 28.57 -2.32 -1.21
N HIS A 79 28.53 -3.17 -0.19
CA HIS A 79 27.39 -4.00 0.20
C HIS A 79 26.05 -3.22 0.20
N MET A 80 25.23 -3.50 -0.80
CA MET A 80 23.88 -2.91 -0.98
C MET A 80 22.95 -3.10 0.22
N VAL A 81 23.26 -4.04 1.13
CA VAL A 81 22.53 -4.23 2.40
C VAL A 81 22.44 -2.92 3.19
N TYR A 82 23.54 -2.17 3.33
CA TYR A 82 23.57 -1.00 4.22
C TYR A 82 22.72 0.16 3.71
N LYS A 83 22.86 0.49 2.42
CA LYS A 83 22.10 1.58 1.79
C LYS A 83 20.62 1.23 1.62
N CYS A 84 20.28 -0.01 1.30
CA CYS A 84 18.87 -0.43 1.19
C CYS A 84 18.11 -0.39 2.53
N PHE A 85 18.81 -0.44 3.67
CA PHE A 85 18.20 -0.45 5.00
C PHE A 85 18.50 0.79 5.85
N SER A 86 19.15 1.82 5.29
CA SER A 86 19.54 3.04 6.02
C SER A 86 20.36 2.72 7.29
N ALA A 87 21.19 1.68 7.26
CA ALA A 87 22.03 1.29 8.38
C ALA A 87 23.21 2.29 8.54
N PRO A 88 23.70 2.54 9.77
CA PRO A 88 24.87 3.40 9.99
C PRO A 88 26.12 2.84 9.29
N ASP A 89 26.99 3.73 8.81
CA ASP A 89 28.29 3.36 8.25
C ASP A 89 29.15 2.63 9.31
N GLY A 90 29.67 1.43 9.01
CA GLY A 90 30.75 0.83 9.81
C GLY A 90 30.68 -0.67 10.10
N GLU A 91 29.56 -1.35 9.87
CA GLU A 91 29.56 -2.82 9.84
C GLU A 91 29.74 -3.27 8.38
N ARG A 92 30.58 -4.27 8.10
CA ARG A 92 30.69 -4.91 6.78
C ARG A 92 30.23 -6.36 6.94
N LEU A 93 29.28 -6.80 6.13
CA LEU A 93 28.89 -8.21 6.02
C LEU A 93 29.68 -8.81 4.87
N ASP A 94 30.68 -9.66 5.13
CA ASP A 94 31.48 -10.33 4.07
C ASP A 94 30.62 -11.29 3.23
N ILE A 95 30.08 -10.80 2.10
CA ILE A 95 29.25 -11.61 1.19
C ILE A 95 29.49 -11.20 -0.28
N SER A 96 30.38 -11.90 -1.00
CA SER A 96 30.61 -11.68 -2.43
C SER A 96 29.57 -12.41 -3.29
N TYR A 97 29.03 -11.77 -4.33
CA TYR A 97 28.04 -12.41 -5.23
C TYR A 97 28.19 -12.02 -6.71
N HIS A 98 28.93 -12.83 -7.46
CA HIS A 98 28.76 -12.94 -8.92
C HIS A 98 28.88 -14.40 -9.35
N ASN A 99 27.76 -15.12 -9.41
CA ASN A 99 27.68 -16.41 -10.10
C ASN A 99 26.46 -16.41 -11.05
N LYS A 100 26.65 -16.84 -12.30
CA LYS A 100 25.58 -16.96 -13.31
C LYS A 100 24.50 -17.99 -12.94
N SER A 101 24.77 -18.90 -12.01
CA SER A 101 23.78 -19.83 -11.43
C SER A 101 22.99 -19.24 -10.24
N ASN A 102 23.25 -17.98 -9.85
CA ASN A 102 22.56 -17.33 -8.75
C ASN A 102 21.21 -16.77 -9.21
N SER A 103 20.13 -17.13 -8.52
CA SER A 103 18.79 -16.56 -8.74
C SER A 103 18.68 -15.09 -8.33
N PHE A 104 19.67 -14.57 -7.59
CA PHE A 104 19.77 -13.17 -7.19
C PHE A 104 20.70 -12.42 -8.14
N LYS A 105 20.13 -11.87 -9.22
CA LYS A 105 20.81 -11.12 -10.28
C LYS A 105 20.83 -9.60 -10.01
N GLY A 106 20.53 -9.21 -8.78
CA GLY A 106 20.58 -7.84 -8.30
C GLY A 106 20.99 -7.81 -6.83
N LEU A 107 20.09 -7.39 -5.95
CA LEU A 107 20.28 -7.49 -4.49
C LEU A 107 20.43 -8.94 -4.02
N THR A 108 21.25 -9.15 -2.98
CA THR A 108 21.37 -10.47 -2.32
C THR A 108 20.06 -10.88 -1.66
N LYS A 109 19.94 -12.16 -1.30
CA LYS A 109 18.78 -12.69 -0.57
C LYS A 109 18.43 -11.86 0.67
N GLU A 110 19.43 -11.47 1.44
CA GLU A 110 19.29 -10.71 2.68
C GLU A 110 18.81 -9.28 2.39
N ALA A 111 19.38 -8.63 1.37
CA ALA A 111 18.97 -7.28 0.96
C ALA A 111 17.57 -7.26 0.35
N SER A 112 17.15 -8.34 -0.31
CA SER A 112 15.81 -8.50 -0.90
C SER A 112 14.68 -8.77 0.11
N PHE A 113 14.99 -8.98 1.39
CA PHE A 113 14.01 -9.40 2.40
C PHE A 113 13.82 -8.34 3.51
N VAL A 114 13.40 -8.77 4.71
CA VAL A 114 13.37 -7.92 5.90
C VAL A 114 14.79 -7.62 6.39
N PRO A 115 15.03 -6.48 7.07
CA PRO A 115 16.37 -6.12 7.57
C PRO A 115 16.95 -7.17 8.53
N PRO A 116 18.27 -7.45 8.49
CA PRO A 116 18.95 -8.32 9.46
C PRO A 116 18.81 -7.87 10.92
N LYS A 117 19.00 -8.77 11.90
CA LYS A 117 18.68 -8.55 13.34
C LYS A 117 19.25 -7.25 13.93
N ASN A 118 20.49 -6.92 13.60
CA ASN A 118 21.24 -5.75 14.03
C ASN A 118 20.85 -4.43 13.34
N VAL A 119 20.06 -4.49 12.26
CA VAL A 119 19.69 -3.30 11.50
C VAL A 119 18.40 -2.70 12.05
N LYS A 120 18.47 -1.40 12.40
CA LYS A 120 17.32 -0.63 12.88
C LYS A 120 16.30 -0.48 11.77
N VAL A 121 15.01 -0.59 12.12
CA VAL A 121 13.89 -0.41 11.20
C VAL A 121 13.09 0.79 11.65
N SER A 122 12.86 1.72 10.73
CA SER A 122 11.94 2.83 10.95
C SER A 122 10.51 2.29 11.16
N ASP A 123 9.68 3.10 11.78
CA ASP A 123 8.25 2.87 11.74
C ASP A 123 7.71 2.94 10.31
N GLY A 124 6.58 2.28 10.11
CA GLY A 124 5.82 2.29 8.87
C GLY A 124 4.34 2.23 9.15
N ARG A 125 3.53 2.13 8.09
CA ARG A 125 2.06 2.10 8.20
C ARG A 125 1.56 1.00 9.15
N ALA A 126 2.15 -0.18 9.07
CA ALA A 126 1.77 -1.32 9.89
C ALA A 126 2.74 -1.57 11.06
N ASN A 127 4.05 -1.39 10.86
CA ASN A 127 5.04 -1.77 11.87
C ASN A 127 5.39 -0.58 12.79
N PRO A 128 5.38 -0.79 14.11
CA PRO A 128 6.08 0.10 15.04
C PRO A 128 7.58 0.13 14.76
N LYS A 129 8.25 1.19 15.20
CA LYS A 129 9.71 1.31 15.13
C LYS A 129 10.38 0.09 15.78
N TYR A 130 11.46 -0.40 15.17
CA TYR A 130 12.20 -1.62 15.54
C TYR A 130 11.48 -2.96 15.32
N ILE A 131 10.18 -2.98 15.03
CA ILE A 131 9.46 -4.20 14.68
C ILE A 131 9.51 -4.41 13.17
N LYS A 132 9.85 -5.64 12.75
CA LYS A 132 10.04 -6.00 11.35
C LYS A 132 8.80 -6.65 10.80
N TYR A 133 8.23 -6.04 9.77
CA TYR A 133 7.23 -6.68 8.91
C TYR A 133 7.68 -6.69 7.47
N LEU A 134 7.22 -7.71 6.74
CA LEU A 134 7.55 -7.91 5.35
C LEU A 134 6.43 -7.32 4.48
N TYR A 135 6.71 -6.14 3.94
CA TYR A 135 5.89 -5.50 2.90
C TYR A 135 6.18 -6.12 1.53
N VAL A 136 5.13 -6.57 0.86
CA VAL A 136 5.15 -7.12 -0.50
C VAL A 136 3.91 -6.68 -1.28
N SER A 137 3.91 -6.88 -2.59
CA SER A 137 2.77 -6.67 -3.47
C SER A 137 2.42 -7.94 -4.25
N GLU A 138 1.17 -8.06 -4.69
CA GLU A 138 0.70 -9.21 -5.48
C GLU A 138 1.20 -9.21 -6.93
N SER A 139 1.72 -8.09 -7.42
CA SER A 139 2.26 -7.99 -8.78
C SER A 139 3.56 -7.19 -8.83
N PRO A 140 4.46 -7.51 -9.79
CA PRO A 140 5.72 -6.77 -9.97
C PRO A 140 5.45 -5.29 -10.31
N ILE A 141 4.36 -5.00 -11.02
CA ILE A 141 3.96 -3.64 -11.37
C ILE A 141 3.59 -2.85 -10.11
N THR A 142 2.76 -3.41 -9.23
CA THR A 142 2.36 -2.73 -7.98
C THR A 142 3.56 -2.41 -7.11
N THR A 143 4.52 -3.33 -6.98
CA THR A 143 5.69 -3.08 -6.14
C THR A 143 6.64 -2.02 -6.72
N LEU A 144 6.71 -1.87 -8.05
CA LEU A 144 7.40 -0.75 -8.69
C LEU A 144 6.74 0.60 -8.32
N PHE A 145 5.40 0.68 -8.37
CA PHE A 145 4.69 1.89 -7.96
C PHE A 145 4.92 2.23 -6.47
N GLU A 146 5.01 1.24 -5.59
CA GLU A 146 5.23 1.47 -4.15
C GLU A 146 6.59 2.12 -3.83
N VAL A 147 7.63 1.85 -4.62
CA VAL A 147 8.95 2.48 -4.43
C VAL A 147 9.10 3.84 -5.12
N ARG A 148 8.16 4.21 -6.00
CA ARG A 148 8.08 5.52 -6.68
C ARG A 148 9.39 5.92 -7.38
N PRO A 149 9.87 5.13 -8.34
CA PRO A 149 11.11 5.43 -9.02
C PRO A 149 10.95 6.59 -10.01
N PHE A 150 12.06 7.21 -10.37
CA PHE A 150 12.20 8.11 -11.50
C PHE A 150 12.64 7.36 -12.76
N ILE A 151 12.51 8.02 -13.92
CA ILE A 151 13.08 7.50 -15.18
C ILE A 151 14.59 7.38 -15.01
N PHE A 152 15.13 6.26 -15.45
CA PHE A 152 16.51 5.80 -15.31
C PHE A 152 16.96 5.42 -13.90
N ASP A 153 16.07 5.38 -12.90
CA ASP A 153 16.41 4.72 -11.64
C ASP A 153 16.67 3.23 -11.88
N ALA A 154 17.63 2.68 -11.13
CA ALA A 154 17.80 1.25 -10.98
C ALA A 154 16.87 0.73 -9.87
N VAL A 155 16.06 -0.27 -10.18
CA VAL A 155 15.11 -0.86 -9.23
C VAL A 155 15.31 -2.36 -9.20
N ASN A 156 15.59 -2.90 -8.02
CA ASN A 156 15.57 -4.34 -7.80
C ASN A 156 14.15 -4.80 -7.57
N ILE A 157 13.74 -5.89 -8.19
CA ILE A 157 12.50 -6.61 -7.88
C ILE A 157 12.86 -8.00 -7.39
N ALA A 158 12.44 -8.33 -6.17
CA ALA A 158 12.60 -9.65 -5.58
C ALA A 158 11.30 -10.45 -5.61
N GLN A 159 11.43 -11.77 -5.81
CA GLN A 159 10.33 -12.72 -5.60
C GLN A 159 10.41 -13.31 -4.20
N ILE A 160 9.30 -13.22 -3.48
CA ILE A 160 9.13 -13.71 -2.12
C ILE A 160 8.19 -14.90 -2.17
N ARG A 161 8.69 -16.07 -1.80
CA ARG A 161 7.89 -17.29 -1.70
C ARG A 161 7.37 -17.47 -0.29
N VAL A 162 6.11 -17.86 -0.17
CA VAL A 162 5.52 -18.36 1.07
C VAL A 162 5.87 -19.83 1.22
N ASN A 163 6.57 -20.20 2.29
CA ASN A 163 7.01 -21.59 2.55
C ASN A 163 6.05 -22.34 3.48
N SER A 164 5.24 -21.61 4.25
CA SER A 164 4.20 -22.17 5.13
C SER A 164 2.92 -21.35 5.01
N PRO A 165 1.72 -21.96 5.03
CA PRO A 165 0.47 -21.25 4.83
C PRO A 165 0.32 -20.04 5.76
N LEU A 166 -0.25 -18.95 5.21
CA LEU A 166 -0.55 -17.73 5.95
C LEU A 166 -2.06 -17.52 6.01
N ASN A 167 -2.57 -17.17 7.18
CA ASN A 167 -3.93 -16.68 7.37
C ASN A 167 -3.92 -15.15 7.39
N ILE A 168 -4.42 -14.51 6.33
CA ILE A 168 -4.31 -13.07 6.15
C ILE A 168 -5.66 -12.38 6.37
N ALA A 169 -5.65 -11.34 7.22
CA ALA A 169 -6.77 -10.43 7.37
C ALA A 169 -6.94 -9.59 6.09
N ASN A 170 -8.03 -9.80 5.34
CA ASN A 170 -8.24 -9.12 4.08
C ASN A 170 -9.13 -7.89 4.24
N ILE A 171 -8.51 -6.71 4.12
CA ILE A 171 -9.23 -5.43 4.04
C ILE A 171 -9.16 -4.82 2.63
N ALA A 172 -8.56 -5.51 1.65
CA ALA A 172 -8.52 -5.06 0.26
C ALA A 172 -9.86 -5.34 -0.44
N VAL A 173 -10.85 -4.48 -0.19
CA VAL A 173 -12.18 -4.55 -0.80
C VAL A 173 -12.53 -3.20 -1.41
N GLY A 174 -13.00 -3.23 -2.66
CA GLY A 174 -13.53 -2.07 -3.35
C GLY A 174 -14.90 -1.68 -2.78
N LEU A 175 -14.91 -0.96 -1.66
CA LEU A 175 -16.13 -0.35 -1.14
C LEU A 175 -16.41 0.92 -1.96
N ASP A 176 -17.13 0.78 -3.08
CA ASP A 176 -17.69 1.95 -3.75
C ASP A 176 -18.89 2.46 -2.95
N LEU A 177 -18.64 3.47 -2.13
CA LEU A 177 -19.64 4.12 -1.28
C LEU A 177 -20.14 5.43 -1.89
N SER A 178 -19.75 5.78 -3.12
CA SER A 178 -20.01 7.10 -3.70
C SER A 178 -21.49 7.32 -4.04
N GLU A 179 -22.22 6.24 -4.36
CA GLU A 179 -23.64 6.29 -4.73
C GLU A 179 -24.54 5.37 -3.88
N ASN A 180 -23.97 4.71 -2.86
CA ASN A 180 -24.68 3.71 -2.06
C ASN A 180 -25.44 4.34 -0.88
N LYS A 181 -26.72 4.68 -1.10
CA LYS A 181 -27.62 5.18 -0.05
C LYS A 181 -27.86 4.20 1.11
N ASN A 182 -27.51 2.92 0.94
CA ASN A 182 -27.64 1.87 1.96
C ASN A 182 -26.29 1.53 2.61
N ALA A 183 -25.24 2.32 2.41
CA ALA A 183 -23.95 2.09 3.04
C ALA A 183 -24.08 2.16 4.57
N THR A 184 -23.63 1.12 5.26
CA THR A 184 -23.71 1.05 6.73
C THR A 184 -22.55 1.79 7.40
N VAL A 185 -22.67 2.03 8.70
CA VAL A 185 -21.61 2.63 9.52
C VAL A 185 -20.33 1.79 9.43
N GLU A 186 -20.45 0.46 9.50
CA GLU A 186 -19.32 -0.47 9.40
C GLU A 186 -18.61 -0.36 8.06
N MET A 187 -19.33 -0.21 6.95
CA MET A 187 -18.73 -0.02 5.62
C MET A 187 -17.89 1.27 5.57
N TYR A 188 -18.38 2.37 6.14
CA TYR A 188 -17.61 3.61 6.23
C TYR A 188 -16.42 3.50 7.19
N VAL A 189 -16.55 2.81 8.33
CA VAL A 189 -15.44 2.52 9.25
C VAL A 189 -14.35 1.71 8.53
N MET A 190 -14.72 0.66 7.80
CA MET A 190 -13.79 -0.14 7.02
C MET A 190 -13.09 0.69 5.93
N ARG A 191 -13.80 1.60 5.25
CA ARG A 191 -13.19 2.55 4.30
C ARG A 191 -12.15 3.45 4.97
N MET A 192 -12.37 3.89 6.20
CA MET A 192 -11.39 4.69 6.96
C MET A 192 -10.17 3.86 7.37
N ILE A 193 -10.39 2.62 7.84
CA ILE A 193 -9.30 1.68 8.14
C ILE A 193 -8.45 1.44 6.89
N GLN A 194 -9.08 1.09 5.75
CA GLN A 194 -8.39 0.93 4.47
C GLN A 194 -7.58 2.19 4.11
N SER A 195 -8.18 3.37 4.26
CA SER A 195 -7.51 4.63 3.97
C SER A 195 -6.27 4.85 4.84
N ALA A 196 -6.27 4.39 6.10
CA ALA A 196 -5.11 4.48 6.98
C ALA A 196 -3.93 3.60 6.53
N PHE A 197 -4.19 2.45 5.89
CA PHE A 197 -3.14 1.61 5.28
C PHE A 197 -2.74 2.05 3.87
N SER A 198 -3.57 2.82 3.17
CA SER A 198 -3.28 3.21 1.79
C SER A 198 -2.74 4.63 1.66
N LYS A 199 -3.23 5.62 2.40
CA LYS A 199 -2.85 7.04 2.19
C LYS A 199 -1.38 7.31 2.60
N PRO A 200 -0.56 7.95 1.73
CA PRO A 200 0.75 8.41 2.12
C PRO A 200 0.66 9.60 3.08
N THR A 201 1.56 9.66 4.07
CA THR A 201 1.73 10.79 4.99
C THR A 201 3.21 11.13 5.12
N ASN A 202 3.49 12.39 5.45
CA ASN A 202 4.83 12.88 5.79
C ASN A 202 5.04 12.97 7.31
N ASN A 203 4.04 12.64 8.12
CA ASN A 203 4.13 12.63 9.57
C ASN A 203 3.98 11.19 10.07
N SER A 204 5.04 10.62 10.62
CA SER A 204 5.03 9.23 11.12
C SER A 204 3.99 8.99 12.22
N ASP A 205 3.60 10.02 12.98
CA ASP A 205 2.54 9.92 13.99
C ASP A 205 1.18 9.53 13.39
N ASP A 206 0.93 9.82 12.11
CA ASP A 206 -0.29 9.41 11.43
C ASP A 206 -0.39 7.89 11.25
N TYR A 207 0.72 7.15 11.41
CA TYR A 207 0.73 5.70 11.37
C TYR A 207 0.29 5.05 12.68
N ILE A 208 0.22 5.79 13.80
CA ILE A 208 -0.13 5.21 15.10
C ILE A 208 -1.46 4.42 15.03
N PRO A 209 -2.56 4.95 14.45
CA PRO A 209 -3.80 4.19 14.36
C PRO A 209 -3.69 2.89 13.54
N SER A 210 -3.02 2.92 12.38
CA SER A 210 -2.85 1.74 11.54
C SER A 210 -1.87 0.72 12.15
N GLN A 211 -0.86 1.16 12.90
CA GLN A 211 0.02 0.28 13.66
C GLN A 211 -0.72 -0.44 14.78
N ILE A 212 -1.55 0.27 15.55
CA ILE A 212 -2.40 -0.36 16.58
C ILE A 212 -3.34 -1.39 15.96
N ILE A 213 -3.94 -1.08 14.80
CA ILE A 213 -4.77 -2.03 14.06
C ILE A 213 -3.96 -3.26 13.60
N ALA A 214 -2.75 -3.08 13.09
CA ALA A 214 -1.89 -4.18 12.66
C ALA A 214 -1.49 -5.09 13.85
N GLU A 215 -1.06 -4.52 14.98
CA GLU A 215 -0.75 -5.29 16.19
C GLU A 215 -1.98 -5.99 16.76
N TYR A 216 -3.16 -5.37 16.70
CA TYR A 216 -4.41 -6.00 17.10
C TYR A 216 -4.70 -7.26 16.26
N LEU A 217 -4.61 -7.16 14.93
CA LEU A 217 -4.81 -8.32 14.04
C LEU A 217 -3.77 -9.41 14.28
N LYS A 218 -2.51 -9.04 14.48
CA LYS A 218 -1.46 -10.00 14.85
C LYS A 218 -1.77 -10.71 16.16
N ASN A 219 -2.26 -10.01 17.17
CA ASN A 219 -2.65 -10.59 18.46
C ASN A 219 -3.87 -11.51 18.36
N LEU A 220 -4.74 -11.31 17.36
CA LEU A 220 -5.82 -12.25 17.03
C LEU A 220 -5.33 -13.52 16.31
N GLY A 221 -4.05 -13.57 15.92
CA GLY A 221 -3.42 -14.74 15.28
C GLY A 221 -3.36 -14.68 13.75
N TYR A 222 -3.67 -13.54 13.13
CA TYR A 222 -3.44 -13.35 11.70
C TYR A 222 -1.94 -13.23 11.40
N ASP A 223 -1.52 -13.80 10.28
CA ASP A 223 -0.13 -13.77 9.80
C ASP A 223 0.23 -12.47 9.07
N GLY A 224 -0.77 -11.64 8.75
CA GLY A 224 -0.59 -10.40 8.02
C GLY A 224 -1.90 -9.71 7.66
N ILE A 225 -1.78 -8.61 6.91
CA ILE A 225 -2.89 -7.79 6.43
C ILE A 225 -2.77 -7.51 4.93
N ARG A 226 -3.87 -7.68 4.19
CA ARG A 226 -4.00 -7.40 2.74
C ARG A 226 -4.79 -6.12 2.51
N TYR A 227 -4.24 -5.18 1.74
CA TYR A 227 -4.85 -3.86 1.50
C TYR A 227 -4.55 -3.32 0.09
N ASN A 228 -5.41 -2.45 -0.42
CA ASN A 228 -5.24 -1.85 -1.75
C ASN A 228 -4.05 -0.87 -1.78
N SER A 229 -3.30 -0.86 -2.88
CA SER A 229 -2.30 0.18 -3.14
C SER A 229 -2.98 1.53 -3.39
N SER A 230 -2.38 2.60 -2.87
CA SER A 230 -2.78 3.98 -3.21
C SER A 230 -2.03 4.55 -4.42
N LEU A 231 -1.00 3.84 -4.88
CA LEU A 231 -0.09 4.29 -5.94
C LEU A 231 -0.34 3.56 -7.26
N HIS A 232 -0.99 2.39 -7.20
CA HIS A 232 -1.37 1.60 -8.36
C HIS A 232 -2.84 1.23 -8.28
N PHE A 233 -3.68 1.77 -9.18
CA PHE A 233 -5.10 1.45 -9.22
C PHE A 233 -5.34 -0.04 -9.50
N GLY A 234 -6.13 -0.71 -8.66
CA GLY A 234 -6.30 -2.16 -8.71
C GLY A 234 -5.12 -2.98 -8.17
N GLY A 235 -4.01 -2.32 -7.82
CA GLY A 235 -2.87 -2.95 -7.16
C GLY A 235 -3.17 -3.32 -5.71
N VAL A 236 -2.58 -4.41 -5.25
CA VAL A 236 -2.76 -4.94 -3.90
C VAL A 236 -1.43 -5.18 -3.23
N ASN A 237 -1.37 -4.80 -1.95
CA ASN A 237 -0.25 -5.01 -1.06
C ASN A 237 -0.59 -5.98 0.07
N LEU A 238 0.45 -6.58 0.61
CA LEU A 238 0.43 -7.42 1.79
C LEU A 238 1.50 -6.93 2.76
N THR A 239 1.15 -6.80 4.03
CA THR A 239 2.16 -6.76 5.09
C THR A 239 2.08 -8.06 5.88
N ILE A 240 3.16 -8.83 5.85
CA ILE A 240 3.27 -10.12 6.53
C ILE A 240 3.99 -9.90 7.86
N PHE A 241 3.32 -10.26 8.95
CA PHE A 241 3.83 -10.20 10.31
C PHE A 241 4.79 -11.36 10.58
N ASN A 242 4.35 -12.57 10.24
CA ASN A 242 5.07 -13.83 10.40
C ASN A 242 6.00 -14.11 9.21
N HIS A 243 6.88 -13.15 8.95
CA HIS A 243 7.75 -13.17 7.77
C HIS A 243 8.73 -14.38 7.77
N GLU A 244 8.97 -15.03 8.90
CA GLU A 244 9.75 -16.28 9.01
C GLU A 244 9.16 -17.44 8.20
N LYS A 245 7.86 -17.38 7.87
CA LYS A 245 7.19 -18.32 6.97
C LYS A 245 7.46 -18.04 5.49
N CYS A 246 8.24 -17.00 5.18
CA CYS A 246 8.54 -16.57 3.82
C CYS A 246 10.04 -16.57 3.54
N GLU A 247 10.39 -16.56 2.27
CA GLU A 247 11.77 -16.57 1.80
C GLU A 247 11.90 -15.77 0.50
N ALA A 248 12.89 -14.88 0.42
CA ALA A 248 13.31 -14.36 -0.87
C ALA A 248 13.99 -15.49 -1.66
N ILE A 249 13.56 -15.71 -2.91
CA ILE A 249 14.04 -16.83 -3.76
C ILE A 249 14.79 -16.35 -5.00
N SER A 250 14.57 -15.11 -5.44
CA SER A 250 15.24 -14.49 -6.57
C SER A 250 15.16 -12.97 -6.48
N SER A 251 16.05 -12.30 -7.21
CA SER A 251 15.99 -10.86 -7.43
C SER A 251 16.55 -10.50 -8.81
N GLN A 252 16.09 -9.39 -9.36
CA GLN A 252 16.57 -8.89 -10.64
C GLN A 252 16.53 -7.37 -10.67
N ASP A 253 17.57 -6.77 -11.23
CA ASP A 253 17.64 -5.32 -11.44
C ASP A 253 16.97 -4.92 -12.75
N PHE A 254 16.21 -3.85 -12.69
CA PHE A 254 15.52 -3.23 -13.80
C PHE A 254 15.91 -1.77 -13.89
N ARG A 255 16.00 -1.27 -15.13
CA ARG A 255 16.08 0.16 -15.42
C ARG A 255 14.69 0.66 -15.74
N ILE A 256 14.28 1.77 -15.14
CA ILE A 256 13.03 2.42 -15.53
C ILE A 256 13.25 3.16 -16.84
N GLU A 257 12.68 2.66 -17.92
CA GLU A 257 12.82 3.28 -19.26
C GLU A 257 11.75 4.36 -19.52
N ASP A 258 10.55 4.21 -18.95
CA ASP A 258 9.43 5.12 -19.17
C ASP A 258 8.42 5.05 -18.00
N ILE A 259 7.64 6.12 -17.81
CA ILE A 259 6.54 6.19 -16.85
C ILE A 259 5.29 6.72 -17.56
N LYS A 260 4.24 5.90 -17.60
CA LYS A 260 2.94 6.26 -18.18
C LYS A 260 2.03 6.86 -17.13
N LEU A 261 1.59 8.09 -17.36
CA LEU A 261 0.66 8.82 -16.50
C LEU A 261 -0.73 8.84 -17.13
N THR A 262 -1.73 8.49 -16.31
CA THR A 262 -3.14 8.66 -16.64
C THR A 262 -3.77 9.62 -15.63
N ALA A 263 -4.43 10.66 -16.13
CA ALA A 263 -5.11 11.68 -15.34
C ALA A 263 -6.45 12.05 -15.98
N ARG A 264 -7.36 12.57 -15.16
CA ARG A 264 -8.63 13.14 -15.61
C ARG A 264 -8.79 14.53 -15.03
N ALA A 265 -9.53 15.38 -15.73
CA ALA A 265 -9.99 16.64 -15.17
C ALA A 265 -10.76 16.40 -13.86
N ALA A 266 -10.59 17.31 -12.91
CA ALA A 266 -11.44 17.35 -11.73
C ALA A 266 -12.89 17.60 -12.14
N PHE A 267 -13.84 17.20 -11.29
CA PHE A 267 -15.25 17.36 -11.59
C PHE A 267 -15.59 18.84 -11.82
N GLY A 268 -16.22 19.15 -12.96
CA GLY A 268 -16.56 20.51 -13.38
C GLY A 268 -15.38 21.36 -13.90
N CYS A 269 -14.25 20.74 -14.27
CA CYS A 269 -13.07 21.45 -14.79
C CYS A 269 -12.82 21.24 -16.29
N ALA A 270 -13.62 20.43 -16.96
CA ALA A 270 -13.58 20.25 -18.41
C ALA A 270 -15.03 20.09 -18.88
N ASP A 271 -15.64 21.21 -19.28
CA ASP A 271 -17.07 21.32 -19.60
C ASP A 271 -17.33 22.05 -20.93
N ASN A 272 -16.27 22.45 -21.65
CA ASN A 272 -16.34 23.15 -22.92
C ASN A 272 -15.65 22.37 -24.05
N GLN A 273 -16.06 22.64 -25.29
CA GLN A 273 -15.43 22.07 -26.48
C GLN A 273 -13.94 22.42 -26.49
N GLY A 274 -13.08 21.42 -26.67
CA GLY A 274 -11.64 21.60 -26.71
C GLY A 274 -10.97 21.66 -25.34
N ASP A 275 -11.69 21.52 -24.23
CA ASP A 275 -11.06 21.45 -22.90
C ASP A 275 -10.21 20.17 -22.77
N LEU A 276 -9.05 20.24 -22.12
CA LEU A 276 -8.24 19.06 -21.79
C LEU A 276 -9.00 18.21 -20.77
N ALA A 277 -9.54 17.08 -21.23
CA ALA A 277 -10.41 16.23 -20.44
C ALA A 277 -9.65 15.14 -19.69
N TYR A 278 -8.68 14.53 -20.38
CA TYR A 278 -7.92 13.40 -19.91
C TYR A 278 -6.48 13.48 -20.40
N ILE A 279 -5.57 12.86 -19.66
CA ILE A 279 -4.28 12.40 -20.16
C ILE A 279 -4.33 10.90 -20.02
N LYS A 280 -4.09 10.15 -21.11
CA LYS A 280 -4.09 8.70 -21.09
C LYS A 280 -2.76 8.19 -21.59
N ASP A 281 -2.01 7.52 -20.73
CA ASP A 281 -0.68 7.00 -21.05
C ASP A 281 0.25 8.07 -21.67
N ASN A 282 0.30 9.25 -21.05
CA ASN A 282 1.03 10.45 -21.49
C ASN A 282 0.43 11.19 -22.71
N GLU A 283 -0.65 10.70 -23.31
CA GLU A 283 -1.30 11.36 -24.45
C GLU A 283 -2.47 12.27 -23.99
N PRO A 284 -2.48 13.56 -24.35
CA PRO A 284 -3.57 14.46 -24.02
C PRO A 284 -4.82 14.16 -24.86
N LEU A 285 -5.98 14.13 -24.21
CA LEU A 285 -7.28 13.92 -24.83
C LEU A 285 -8.20 15.09 -24.48
N TYR A 286 -8.71 15.76 -25.51
CA TYR A 286 -9.56 16.94 -25.38
C TYR A 286 -11.04 16.57 -25.55
N LEU A 287 -11.93 17.31 -24.90
CA LEU A 287 -13.37 17.19 -25.10
C LEU A 287 -13.73 17.55 -26.54
N ASP A 288 -14.48 16.66 -27.17
CA ASP A 288 -14.99 16.85 -28.51
C ASP A 288 -16.47 16.40 -28.57
N TYR A 289 -17.36 17.37 -28.36
CA TYR A 289 -18.80 17.16 -28.33
C TYR A 289 -19.35 16.71 -29.68
N GLU A 290 -18.80 17.20 -30.79
CA GLU A 290 -19.24 16.81 -32.14
C GLU A 290 -18.97 15.33 -32.38
N LYS A 291 -17.78 14.87 -32.00
CA LYS A 291 -17.42 13.44 -32.07
C LYS A 291 -18.25 12.57 -31.12
N LEU A 292 -18.55 13.04 -29.91
CA LEU A 292 -19.41 12.32 -28.95
C LEU A 292 -20.85 12.17 -29.44
N ILE A 293 -21.41 13.19 -30.08
CA ILE A 293 -22.77 13.16 -30.65
C ILE A 293 -22.84 12.13 -31.79
N SER A 294 -21.86 12.12 -32.70
CA SER A 294 -21.82 11.18 -33.83
C SER A 294 -21.68 9.70 -33.40
N ILE A 295 -20.94 9.43 -32.31
CA ILE A 295 -20.86 8.09 -31.72
C ILE A 295 -22.21 7.68 -31.13
N LYS A 296 -22.89 8.56 -30.40
CA LYS A 296 -24.21 8.27 -29.81
C LYS A 296 -25.30 8.06 -30.87
N SER A 297 -25.27 8.78 -31.98
CA SER A 297 -26.20 8.57 -33.09
C SER A 297 -26.00 7.20 -33.76
N ASN A 298 -24.76 6.72 -33.86
CA ASN A 298 -24.43 5.41 -34.45
C ASN A 298 -24.74 4.22 -33.54
N ILE A 299 -24.77 4.42 -32.22
CA ILE A 299 -25.20 3.39 -31.26
C ILE A 299 -26.73 3.27 -31.21
N ARG A 300 -27.46 4.36 -31.44
CA ARG A 300 -28.94 4.36 -31.46
C ARG A 300 -29.55 3.84 -32.77
N SER A 301 -28.77 3.72 -33.83
CA SER A 301 -29.20 3.22 -35.15
C SER A 301 -28.91 1.73 -35.38
N LYS A 302 -28.47 1.01 -34.33
CA LYS A 302 -28.38 -0.45 -34.25
C LYS A 302 -29.33 -0.97 -33.19
#